data_AF-A0A0B7K1W0-F1
#
_entry.id   AF-A0A0B7K1W0-F1
#
_cell.length_a   1.000
_cell.length_b   1.000
_cell.length_c   1.000
_cell.angle_alpha   90.00
_cell.angle_beta   90.00
_cell.angle_gamma   90.00
#
_symmetry.space_group_name_H-M   'P 1'
#
loop_
_entity.id
_entity.type
_entity.pdbx_description
1 polymer ?
#
loop_
_entity_poly.entity_id
_entity_poly.type
_entity_poly.pdbx_seq_one_letter_code
_entity_poly.pdbx_strand_id
1 'polypeptide(L)'
;MAAAHEAQMPFIRNLASSDRKLRTASLDSLKLFLSSRTSLDTQDAVLSERWPHTEALRMDKFLLLVRRAFAVMLECAQKSPAVVDDVLREWPFEGTGDLRKVPLGLRLHVLDLWVDELESTKCLENDEAKDLVKKIGDLVLELQTCPVKAVRERAKESYQDGRLPWGTKDEDMSDAEEADDDDDDEWGGIEE
;
A
#
# COMPACT_ATOMS: atom_id res chain seq x y z
N MET A 1 -12.26 26.78 -5.10
CA MET A 1 -13.36 26.09 -4.38
C MET A 1 -12.97 25.51 -3.02
N ALA A 2 -11.69 25.18 -2.75
CA ALA A 2 -11.26 24.60 -1.46
C ALA A 2 -11.54 25.49 -0.22
N ALA A 3 -11.33 26.81 -0.32
CA ALA A 3 -11.49 27.75 0.79
C ALA A 3 -12.93 27.86 1.34
N ALA A 4 -13.95 27.59 0.52
CA ALA A 4 -15.36 27.65 0.95
C ALA A 4 -15.75 26.45 1.83
N HIS A 5 -15.06 25.30 1.67
CA HIS A 5 -15.34 24.09 2.43
C HIS A 5 -14.56 24.03 3.77
N GLU A 6 -13.47 24.82 3.88
CA GLU A 6 -12.65 24.95 5.09
C GLU A 6 -13.41 25.67 6.22
N ALA A 7 -14.23 26.67 5.88
CA ALA A 7 -15.14 27.32 6.82
C ALA A 7 -16.19 26.36 7.41
N GLN A 8 -16.49 25.27 6.69
CA GLN A 8 -17.48 24.27 7.09
C GLN A 8 -16.88 23.13 7.94
N MET A 9 -15.53 23.06 8.08
CA MET A 9 -14.83 21.98 8.77
C MET A 9 -13.66 22.52 9.64
N PRO A 10 -13.94 23.27 10.71
CA PRO A 10 -12.90 23.92 11.54
C PRO A 10 -11.95 22.93 12.22
N PHE A 11 -12.36 21.67 12.39
CA PHE A 11 -11.50 20.62 12.95
C PHE A 11 -10.28 20.30 12.06
N ILE A 12 -10.33 20.54 10.75
CA ILE A 12 -9.24 20.22 9.82
C ILE A 12 -7.96 20.99 10.16
N ARG A 13 -8.07 22.29 10.39
CA ARG A 13 -6.92 23.13 10.77
C ARG A 13 -6.31 22.69 12.08
N ASN A 14 -7.15 22.27 13.02
CA ASN A 14 -6.72 21.84 14.34
C ASN A 14 -6.03 20.46 14.33
N LEU A 15 -6.24 19.62 13.32
CA LEU A 15 -5.50 18.35 13.15
C LEU A 15 -4.00 18.58 12.90
N ALA A 16 -3.63 19.71 12.29
CA ALA A 16 -2.24 20.11 12.07
C ALA A 16 -1.65 20.96 13.23
N SER A 17 -2.41 21.18 14.31
CA SER A 17 -1.95 21.98 15.46
C SER A 17 -0.77 21.33 16.19
N SER A 18 0.15 22.14 16.72
CA SER A 18 1.22 21.67 17.59
C SER A 18 0.72 21.21 18.97
N ASP A 19 -0.46 21.68 19.41
CA ASP A 19 -1.08 21.25 20.67
C ASP A 19 -1.73 19.87 20.54
N ARG A 20 -1.19 18.90 21.28
CA ARG A 20 -1.71 17.53 21.32
C ARG A 20 -3.18 17.48 21.74
N LYS A 21 -3.61 18.29 22.70
CA LYS A 21 -5.00 18.30 23.21
C LYS A 21 -5.97 18.76 22.14
N LEU A 22 -5.62 19.84 21.42
CA LEU A 22 -6.41 20.34 20.30
C LEU A 22 -6.49 19.33 19.15
N ARG A 23 -5.38 18.64 18.84
CA ARG A 23 -5.40 17.54 17.84
C ARG A 23 -6.32 16.40 18.27
N THR A 24 -6.23 15.94 19.52
CA THR A 24 -7.08 14.83 20.00
C THR A 24 -8.57 15.19 20.00
N ALA A 25 -8.94 16.39 20.43
CA ALA A 25 -10.34 16.84 20.38
C ALA A 25 -10.86 16.94 18.93
N SER A 26 -9.99 17.32 18.00
CA SER A 26 -10.34 17.42 16.58
C SER A 26 -10.48 16.05 15.91
N LEU A 27 -9.79 15.02 16.40
CA LEU A 27 -9.98 13.64 15.95
C LEU A 27 -11.38 13.12 16.29
N ASP A 28 -11.95 13.47 17.44
CA ASP A 28 -13.32 13.06 17.79
C ASP A 28 -14.35 13.74 16.89
N SER A 29 -14.13 15.01 16.56
CA SER A 29 -14.94 15.74 15.57
C SER A 29 -14.85 15.10 14.17
N LEU A 30 -13.65 14.68 13.77
CA LEU A 30 -13.43 13.97 12.51
C LEU A 30 -14.16 12.62 12.48
N LYS A 31 -14.07 11.82 13.56
CA LYS A 31 -14.78 10.52 13.64
C LYS A 31 -16.29 10.69 13.51
N LEU A 32 -16.86 11.69 14.20
CA LEU A 32 -18.28 11.99 14.09
C LEU A 32 -18.65 12.40 12.66
N PHE A 33 -17.86 13.27 12.05
CA PHE A 33 -18.08 13.67 10.66
C PHE A 33 -18.02 12.49 9.69
N LEU A 34 -17.01 11.63 9.81
CA LEU A 34 -16.84 10.46 8.95
C LEU A 34 -17.92 9.39 9.20
N SER A 35 -18.47 9.26 10.40
CA SER A 35 -19.59 8.34 10.67
C SER A 35 -20.83 8.64 9.81
N SER A 36 -20.96 9.87 9.30
CA SER A 36 -22.04 10.30 8.41
C SER A 36 -21.72 10.18 6.91
N ARG A 37 -20.51 9.74 6.54
CA ARG A 37 -20.03 9.65 5.15
C ARG A 37 -19.44 8.27 4.84
N THR A 38 -19.54 7.83 3.60
CA THR A 38 -19.20 6.45 3.18
C THR A 38 -18.28 6.39 1.94
N SER A 39 -17.37 7.34 1.75
CA SER A 39 -16.43 7.32 0.61
C SER A 39 -15.00 7.06 1.09
N LEU A 40 -14.31 6.13 0.42
CA LEU A 40 -12.95 5.69 0.74
C LEU A 40 -11.89 6.26 -0.23
N ASP A 41 -12.32 6.86 -1.35
CA ASP A 41 -11.51 7.09 -2.55
C ASP A 41 -10.36 8.10 -2.39
N THR A 42 -10.29 8.83 -1.28
CA THR A 42 -9.42 10.02 -1.15
C THR A 42 -8.13 9.82 -0.36
N GLN A 43 -7.97 8.70 0.36
CA GLN A 43 -6.87 8.54 1.31
C GLN A 43 -5.53 8.24 0.62
N ASP A 44 -5.52 7.30 -0.33
CA ASP A 44 -4.30 6.90 -1.04
C ASP A 44 -3.76 8.00 -1.97
N ALA A 45 -4.64 8.87 -2.46
CA ALA A 45 -4.24 10.08 -3.19
C ALA A 45 -3.37 11.01 -2.36
N VAL A 46 -3.79 11.28 -1.12
CA VAL A 46 -3.04 12.15 -0.21
C VAL A 46 -1.73 11.50 0.21
N LEU A 47 -1.72 10.19 0.46
CA LEU A 47 -0.50 9.46 0.80
C LEU A 47 0.51 9.51 -0.35
N SER A 48 0.05 9.29 -1.58
CA SER A 48 0.88 9.33 -2.78
C SER A 48 1.47 10.73 -3.04
N GLU A 49 0.67 11.79 -2.90
CA GLU A 49 1.17 13.17 -3.04
C GLU A 49 2.23 13.52 -1.97
N ARG A 50 2.06 13.03 -0.74
CA ARG A 50 2.91 13.41 0.40
C ARG A 50 4.17 12.55 0.54
N TRP A 51 4.18 11.36 -0.04
CA TRP A 51 5.30 10.41 0.08
C TRP A 51 6.67 11.00 -0.26
N PRO A 52 6.87 11.70 -1.41
CA PRO A 52 8.20 12.20 -1.80
C PRO A 52 8.74 13.29 -0.86
N HIS A 53 7.86 13.90 -0.07
CA HIS A 53 8.17 14.96 0.89
C HIS A 53 8.34 14.45 2.32
N THR A 54 8.24 13.13 2.52
CA THR A 54 8.40 12.53 3.84
C THR A 54 9.89 12.34 4.13
N GLU A 55 10.43 13.16 5.02
CA GLU A 55 11.80 12.99 5.52
C GLU A 55 12.00 11.61 6.16
N ALA A 56 13.19 11.03 5.99
CA ALA A 56 13.53 9.69 6.47
C ALA A 56 13.21 9.45 7.96
N LEU A 57 13.47 10.44 8.82
CA LEU A 57 13.18 10.37 10.27
C LEU A 57 11.68 10.25 10.62
N ARG A 58 10.80 10.50 9.66
CA ARG A 58 9.34 10.36 9.82
C ARG A 58 8.80 9.15 9.06
N MET A 59 9.62 8.50 8.23
CA MET A 59 9.21 7.43 7.33
C MET A 59 8.56 6.26 8.09
N ASP A 60 9.15 5.80 9.19
CA ASP A 60 8.62 4.68 10.00
C ASP A 60 7.14 4.85 10.38
N LYS A 61 6.74 6.08 10.73
CA LYS A 61 5.36 6.38 11.11
C LYS A 61 4.42 6.34 9.90
N PHE A 62 4.90 6.75 8.73
CA PHE A 62 4.14 6.67 7.48
C PHE A 62 4.03 5.22 7.00
N LEU A 63 5.11 4.43 7.07
CA LEU A 63 5.08 3.00 6.76
C LEU A 63 4.07 2.25 7.66
N LEU A 64 4.06 2.55 8.95
CA LEU A 64 3.09 1.98 9.89
C LEU A 64 1.65 2.45 9.60
N LEU A 65 1.47 3.70 9.17
CA LEU A 65 0.16 4.21 8.77
C LEU A 65 -0.37 3.45 7.54
N VAL A 66 0.46 3.26 6.51
CA VAL A 66 0.10 2.49 5.31
C VAL A 66 -0.27 1.06 5.68
N ARG A 67 0.54 0.39 6.50
CA ARG A 67 0.24 -0.97 6.99
C ARG A 67 -1.16 -1.04 7.63
N ARG A 68 -1.46 -0.11 8.55
CA ARG A 68 -2.76 -0.05 9.23
C ARG A 68 -3.92 0.31 8.29
N ALA A 69 -3.70 1.22 7.35
CA ALA A 69 -4.71 1.59 6.36
C ALA A 69 -5.04 0.40 5.46
N PHE A 70 -4.02 -0.32 4.99
CA PHE A 70 -4.17 -1.53 4.19
C PHE A 70 -4.92 -2.63 4.93
N ALA A 71 -4.60 -2.91 6.20
CA ALA A 71 -5.34 -3.85 7.03
C ALA A 71 -6.84 -3.51 7.12
N VAL A 72 -7.17 -2.24 7.35
CA VAL A 72 -8.57 -1.78 7.38
C VAL A 72 -9.24 -1.93 6.01
N MET A 73 -8.53 -1.68 4.91
CA MET A 73 -9.05 -1.93 3.56
C MET A 73 -9.40 -3.42 3.37
N LEU A 74 -8.56 -4.35 3.83
CA LEU A 74 -8.86 -5.78 3.76
C LEU A 74 -10.09 -6.16 4.61
N GLU A 75 -10.22 -5.62 5.83
CA GLU A 75 -11.41 -5.83 6.65
C GLU A 75 -12.69 -5.25 6.00
N CYS A 76 -12.57 -4.10 5.33
CA CYS A 76 -13.64 -3.52 4.53
C CYS A 76 -13.97 -4.40 3.32
N ALA A 77 -12.97 -4.94 2.63
CA ALA A 77 -13.12 -5.78 1.46
C ALA A 77 -13.85 -7.09 1.77
N GLN A 78 -13.63 -7.67 2.95
CA GLN A 78 -14.40 -8.84 3.42
C GLN A 78 -15.90 -8.55 3.51
N LYS A 79 -16.29 -7.30 3.78
CA LYS A 79 -17.70 -6.87 3.87
C LYS A 79 -18.23 -6.33 2.53
N SER A 80 -17.38 -5.65 1.77
CA SER A 80 -17.70 -4.98 0.51
C SER A 80 -16.50 -5.03 -0.44
N PRO A 81 -16.34 -6.13 -1.21
CA PRO A 81 -15.12 -6.36 -1.99
C PRO A 81 -14.98 -5.44 -3.21
N ALA A 82 -16.09 -4.97 -3.80
CA ALA A 82 -16.05 -4.18 -5.02
C ALA A 82 -15.36 -2.82 -4.83
N VAL A 83 -15.67 -2.11 -3.74
CA VAL A 83 -15.11 -0.78 -3.47
C VAL A 83 -13.59 -0.85 -3.27
N VAL A 84 -13.10 -1.91 -2.64
CA VAL A 84 -11.67 -2.05 -2.34
C VAL A 84 -10.88 -2.49 -3.58
N ASP A 85 -11.47 -3.30 -4.47
CA ASP A 85 -10.83 -3.67 -5.74
C ASP A 85 -10.47 -2.42 -6.58
N ASP A 86 -11.43 -1.50 -6.71
CA ASP A 86 -11.22 -0.24 -7.46
C ASP A 86 -10.09 0.59 -6.84
N VAL A 87 -10.06 0.74 -5.52
CA VAL A 87 -9.02 1.50 -4.81
C VAL A 87 -7.65 0.85 -4.96
N LEU A 88 -7.56 -0.47 -4.81
CA LEU A 88 -6.29 -1.20 -4.95
C LEU A 88 -5.73 -1.10 -6.38
N ARG A 89 -6.58 -1.27 -7.41
CA ARG A 89 -6.22 -1.10 -8.82
C ARG A 89 -5.81 0.32 -9.15
N GLU A 90 -6.45 1.32 -8.53
CA GLU A 90 -6.14 2.71 -8.81
C GLU A 90 -4.82 3.18 -8.19
N TRP A 91 -4.48 2.64 -7.01
CA TRP A 91 -3.38 3.12 -6.17
C TRP A 91 -2.23 2.11 -6.01
N PRO A 92 -2.15 1.26 -4.97
CA PRO A 92 -0.94 0.48 -4.72
C PRO A 92 -0.62 -0.53 -5.83
N PHE A 93 -1.65 -1.03 -6.54
CA PHE A 93 -1.51 -2.02 -7.61
C PHE A 93 -1.80 -1.44 -9.01
N GLU A 94 -1.58 -0.14 -9.17
CA GLU A 94 -1.65 0.58 -10.44
C GLU A 94 -0.73 -0.07 -11.50
N GLY A 95 -1.28 -0.51 -12.64
CA GLY A 95 -0.53 -1.34 -13.61
C GLY A 95 0.33 -0.59 -14.65
N THR A 96 0.08 0.69 -14.92
CA THR A 96 0.76 1.46 -15.98
C THR A 96 2.18 1.89 -15.61
N GLY A 97 2.53 1.85 -14.32
CA GLY A 97 3.86 2.22 -13.85
C GLY A 97 4.05 3.73 -13.68
N ASP A 98 2.96 4.50 -13.55
CA ASP A 98 3.04 5.95 -13.38
C ASP A 98 3.53 6.32 -11.97
N LEU A 99 4.86 6.46 -11.83
CA LEU A 99 5.51 6.83 -10.58
C LEU A 99 5.21 8.27 -10.12
N ARG A 100 4.63 9.11 -10.98
CA ARG A 100 4.16 10.44 -10.59
C ARG A 100 2.81 10.37 -9.89
N LYS A 101 1.98 9.39 -10.28
CA LYS A 101 0.71 9.10 -9.60
C LYS A 101 0.94 8.35 -8.30
N VAL A 102 1.68 7.25 -8.34
CA VAL A 102 1.90 6.38 -7.18
C VAL A 102 3.41 6.18 -6.98
N PRO A 103 4.01 6.81 -5.96
CA PRO A 103 5.44 6.75 -5.70
C PRO A 103 5.95 5.32 -5.53
N LEU A 104 7.14 5.03 -6.07
CA LEU A 104 7.74 3.69 -6.06
C LEU A 104 7.77 3.06 -4.66
N GLY A 105 8.23 3.81 -3.66
CA GLY A 105 8.36 3.30 -2.29
C GLY A 105 7.03 2.87 -1.68
N LEU A 106 5.92 3.53 -2.02
CA LEU A 106 4.59 3.13 -1.54
C LEU A 106 4.16 1.80 -2.15
N ARG A 107 4.40 1.62 -3.46
CA ARG A 107 4.08 0.39 -4.18
C ARG A 107 4.86 -0.80 -3.64
N LEU A 108 6.17 -0.62 -3.48
CA LEU A 108 7.05 -1.66 -2.93
C LEU A 108 6.65 -2.00 -1.50
N HIS A 109 6.38 -1.00 -0.66
CA HIS A 109 5.93 -1.23 0.71
C HIS A 109 4.62 -2.03 0.72
N VAL A 110 3.61 -1.69 -0.08
CA VAL A 110 2.38 -2.50 -0.10
C VAL A 110 2.61 -3.93 -0.58
N LEU A 111 3.49 -4.14 -1.58
CA LEU A 111 3.89 -5.48 -2.01
C LEU A 111 4.66 -6.27 -0.94
N ASP A 112 5.37 -5.60 -0.02
CA ASP A 112 6.03 -6.25 1.11
C ASP A 112 5.05 -6.68 2.21
N LEU A 113 3.87 -6.06 2.27
CA LEU A 113 2.93 -6.20 3.40
C LEU A 113 1.71 -7.05 3.07
N TRP A 114 1.32 -7.17 1.80
CA TRP A 114 -0.04 -7.63 1.50
C TRP A 114 -0.32 -9.05 2.01
N VAL A 115 0.67 -9.95 1.95
CA VAL A 115 0.57 -11.30 2.52
C VAL A 115 0.51 -11.25 4.05
N ASP A 116 1.38 -10.46 4.68
CA ASP A 116 1.37 -10.25 6.15
C ASP A 116 0.02 -9.76 6.64
N GLU A 117 -0.60 -8.82 5.93
CA GLU A 117 -1.87 -8.24 6.35
C GLU A 117 -3.04 -9.18 6.04
N LEU A 118 -3.00 -9.97 4.95
CA LEU A 118 -3.97 -11.05 4.73
C LEU A 118 -3.93 -12.11 5.83
N GLU A 119 -2.74 -12.45 6.31
CA GLU A 119 -2.56 -13.34 7.46
C GLU A 119 -3.06 -12.69 8.75
N SER A 120 -2.68 -11.43 9.00
CA SER A 120 -3.07 -10.68 10.20
C SER A 120 -4.58 -10.51 10.33
N THR A 121 -5.28 -10.25 9.22
CA THR A 121 -6.74 -10.15 9.17
C THR A 121 -7.43 -11.50 9.05
N LYS A 122 -6.68 -12.61 9.13
CA LYS A 122 -7.16 -14.00 9.03
C LYS A 122 -7.88 -14.33 7.72
N CYS A 123 -7.61 -13.58 6.65
CA CYS A 123 -8.17 -13.85 5.33
C CYS A 123 -7.70 -15.19 4.77
N LEU A 124 -6.46 -15.60 5.08
CA LEU A 124 -5.90 -16.86 4.60
C LEU A 124 -6.56 -18.10 5.24
N GLU A 125 -7.04 -17.97 6.48
CA GLU A 125 -7.71 -19.05 7.22
C GLU A 125 -9.24 -19.06 7.00
N ASN A 126 -9.80 -17.95 6.52
CA ASN A 126 -11.25 -17.78 6.38
C ASN A 126 -11.73 -18.28 5.00
N ASP A 127 -12.55 -19.34 5.00
CA ASP A 127 -13.16 -19.89 3.78
C ASP A 127 -14.00 -18.87 2.99
N GLU A 128 -14.64 -17.92 3.68
CA GLU A 128 -15.44 -16.86 3.05
C GLU A 128 -14.57 -15.81 2.34
N ALA A 129 -13.29 -15.69 2.74
CA ALA A 129 -12.35 -14.72 2.19
C ALA A 129 -11.53 -15.28 1.01
N LYS A 130 -11.71 -16.54 0.61
CA LYS A 130 -10.96 -17.16 -0.49
C LYS A 130 -11.06 -16.38 -1.80
N ASP A 131 -12.25 -15.87 -2.13
CA ASP A 131 -12.45 -15.06 -3.33
C ASP A 131 -11.70 -13.73 -3.25
N LEU A 132 -11.63 -13.12 -2.07
CA LEU A 132 -10.86 -11.89 -1.84
C LEU A 132 -9.35 -12.15 -1.98
N VAL A 133 -8.84 -13.21 -1.34
CA VAL A 133 -7.43 -13.60 -1.44
C VAL A 133 -7.06 -13.83 -2.90
N LYS A 134 -7.87 -14.60 -3.63
CA LYS A 134 -7.66 -14.86 -5.05
C LYS A 134 -7.64 -13.57 -5.88
N LYS A 135 -8.61 -12.66 -5.66
CA LYS A 135 -8.65 -11.37 -6.37
C LYS A 135 -7.39 -10.54 -6.13
N ILE A 136 -6.93 -10.43 -4.89
CA ILE A 136 -5.70 -9.70 -4.58
C ILE A 136 -4.49 -10.40 -5.23
N GLY A 137 -4.47 -11.72 -5.21
CA GLY A 137 -3.48 -12.52 -5.95
C GLY A 137 -3.47 -12.20 -7.45
N ASP A 138 -4.64 -12.14 -8.09
CA ASP A 138 -4.79 -11.79 -9.50
C ASP A 138 -4.25 -10.37 -9.78
N LEU A 139 -4.49 -9.40 -8.89
CA LEU A 139 -3.92 -8.05 -8.99
C LEU A 139 -2.38 -8.06 -8.93
N VAL A 140 -1.80 -8.82 -8.01
CA VAL A 140 -0.34 -8.93 -7.88
C VAL A 140 0.26 -9.69 -9.08
N LEU A 141 -0.45 -10.68 -9.61
CA LEU A 141 -0.06 -11.40 -10.82
C LEU A 141 -0.01 -10.46 -12.04
N GLU A 142 -0.99 -9.56 -12.19
CA GLU A 142 -0.98 -8.53 -13.24
C GLU A 142 0.29 -7.65 -13.17
N LEU A 143 0.71 -7.30 -11.94
CA LEU A 143 1.91 -6.47 -11.71
C LEU A 143 3.23 -7.15 -12.09
N GLN A 144 3.27 -8.47 -12.28
CA GLN A 144 4.47 -9.15 -12.79
C GLN A 144 4.81 -8.77 -14.24
N THR A 145 3.92 -8.03 -14.92
CA THR A 145 4.17 -7.45 -16.25
C THR A 145 4.36 -5.93 -16.22
N CYS A 146 4.38 -5.32 -15.03
CA CYS A 146 4.56 -3.88 -14.85
C CYS A 146 5.85 -3.39 -15.51
N PRO A 147 5.85 -2.22 -16.19
CA PRO A 147 7.04 -1.67 -16.85
C PRO A 147 8.15 -1.30 -15.85
N VAL A 148 7.81 -1.07 -14.57
CA VAL A 148 8.78 -0.74 -13.53
C VAL A 148 9.43 -2.03 -13.00
N LYS A 149 10.73 -2.21 -13.27
CA LYS A 149 11.51 -3.43 -12.90
C LYS A 149 11.36 -3.82 -11.43
N ALA A 150 11.62 -2.88 -10.52
CA ALA A 150 11.54 -3.14 -9.08
C ALA A 150 10.14 -3.61 -8.62
N VAL A 151 9.06 -3.05 -9.20
CA VAL A 151 7.69 -3.47 -8.89
C VAL A 151 7.44 -4.89 -9.40
N ARG A 152 7.87 -5.17 -10.63
CA ARG A 152 7.74 -6.49 -11.25
C ARG A 152 8.46 -7.57 -10.47
N GLU A 153 9.70 -7.31 -10.04
CA GLU A 153 10.49 -8.25 -9.24
C GLU A 153 9.82 -8.51 -7.89
N ARG A 154 9.44 -7.45 -7.18
CA ARG A 154 8.77 -7.60 -5.88
C ARG A 154 7.41 -8.28 -5.98
N ALA A 155 6.67 -8.05 -7.06
CA ALA A 155 5.42 -8.74 -7.31
C ALA A 155 5.63 -10.25 -7.55
N LYS A 156 6.70 -10.65 -8.25
CA LYS A 156 7.06 -12.07 -8.41
C LYS A 156 7.44 -12.72 -7.09
N GLU A 157 8.32 -12.08 -6.32
CA GLU A 157 8.78 -12.55 -5.02
C GLU A 157 7.60 -12.75 -4.06
N SER A 158 6.78 -11.72 -3.85
CA SER A 158 5.67 -11.78 -2.89
C SER A 158 4.53 -12.70 -3.33
N TYR A 159 4.34 -12.93 -4.64
CA TYR A 159 3.34 -13.88 -5.15
C TYR A 159 3.70 -15.34 -4.89
N GLN A 160 4.99 -15.63 -4.69
CA GLN A 160 5.49 -16.98 -4.38
C GLN A 160 5.49 -17.31 -2.89
N ASP A 161 5.10 -16.37 -2.03
CA ASP A 161 5.09 -16.54 -0.57
C ASP A 161 4.36 -17.83 -0.16
N GLY A 162 5.05 -18.71 0.57
CA GLY A 162 4.58 -20.04 0.94
C GLY A 162 3.34 -20.06 1.85
N ARG A 163 2.91 -18.92 2.40
CA ARG A 163 1.64 -18.77 3.14
C ARG A 163 0.43 -18.72 2.21
N LEU A 164 0.61 -18.38 0.94
CA LEU A 164 -0.48 -18.25 -0.03
C LEU A 164 -1.00 -19.62 -0.47
N PRO A 165 -2.29 -19.74 -0.86
CA PRO A 165 -2.86 -21.00 -1.32
C PRO A 165 -2.16 -21.60 -2.56
N TRP A 166 -1.51 -20.77 -3.35
CA TRP A 166 -0.74 -21.14 -4.55
C TRP A 166 0.78 -20.90 -4.38
N GLY A 167 1.22 -20.50 -3.19
CA GLY A 167 2.62 -20.24 -2.91
C GLY A 167 3.46 -21.51 -2.96
N THR A 168 4.71 -21.37 -3.38
CA THR A 168 5.69 -22.46 -3.31
C THR A 168 6.26 -22.50 -1.91
N LYS A 169 6.15 -23.64 -1.20
CA LYS A 169 6.87 -23.82 0.07
C LYS A 169 8.36 -23.97 -0.25
N ASP A 170 9.22 -23.34 0.54
CA ASP A 170 10.69 -23.28 0.38
C ASP A 170 11.44 -24.63 0.38
N GLU A 171 10.79 -25.77 0.17
CA GLU A 171 11.46 -27.06 0.06
C GLU A 171 12.23 -27.25 -1.27
N ASP A 172 12.02 -26.39 -2.28
CA ASP A 172 12.64 -26.50 -3.61
C ASP A 172 13.68 -25.42 -3.95
N MET A 173 14.06 -24.53 -3.01
CA MET A 173 15.04 -23.44 -3.26
C MET A 173 16.47 -23.77 -2.83
N SER A 174 16.90 -25.03 -2.98
CA SER A 174 18.31 -25.43 -2.79
C SER A 174 19.07 -25.71 -4.09
N ASP A 175 18.44 -25.55 -5.27
CA ASP A 175 19.05 -25.92 -6.55
C ASP A 175 18.68 -24.98 -7.72
N ALA A 176 18.47 -23.69 -7.45
CA ALA A 176 18.43 -22.68 -8.49
C ALA A 176 19.85 -22.14 -8.70
N GLU A 177 20.56 -22.77 -9.63
CA GLU A 177 21.87 -22.36 -10.12
C GLU A 177 21.93 -20.86 -10.39
N GLU A 178 23.02 -20.26 -9.90
CA GLU A 178 23.56 -18.96 -10.28
C GLU A 178 23.61 -18.83 -11.81
N ALA A 179 22.61 -18.17 -12.39
CA ALA A 179 22.72 -17.61 -13.72
C ALA A 179 23.35 -16.22 -13.59
N ASP A 180 24.69 -16.25 -13.64
CA ASP A 180 25.58 -15.18 -14.06
C ASP A 180 24.93 -14.35 -15.18
N ASP A 181 24.58 -13.10 -14.89
CA ASP A 181 24.34 -12.06 -15.90
C ASP A 181 25.18 -10.85 -15.48
N ASP A 182 26.44 -10.94 -15.91
CA ASP A 182 27.35 -9.84 -16.20
C ASP A 182 26.58 -8.75 -16.96
N ASP A 183 26.24 -7.65 -16.30
CA ASP A 183 26.11 -6.36 -16.99
C ASP A 183 26.63 -5.26 -16.09
N ASP A 184 27.84 -4.85 -16.44
CA ASP A 184 28.61 -3.72 -15.95
C ASP A 184 27.80 -2.41 -16.04
N ASP A 185 27.37 -1.87 -14.89
CA ASP A 185 27.18 -0.43 -14.74
C ASP A 185 28.28 0.12 -13.80
N GLU A 186 29.47 0.11 -14.38
CA GLU A 186 30.55 1.08 -14.27
C GLU A 186 30.28 2.25 -13.31
N TRP A 187 30.69 2.05 -12.06
CA TRP A 187 30.88 3.13 -11.10
C TRP A 187 31.99 4.04 -11.61
N GLY A 188 31.60 5.10 -12.32
CA GLY A 188 32.49 6.17 -12.77
C GLY A 188 33.24 6.76 -11.58
N GLY A 189 34.53 6.41 -11.48
CA GLY A 189 35.45 6.98 -10.50
C GLY A 189 35.45 8.50 -10.62
N ILE A 190 35.35 9.17 -9.49
CA ILE A 190 35.59 10.60 -9.39
C ILE A 190 37.08 10.81 -9.66
N GLU A 191 37.43 11.43 -10.79
CA GLU A 191 38.78 11.94 -11.01
C GLU A 191 39.07 13.09 -10.04
N GLU A 192 40.34 13.13 -9.58
CA GLU A 192 40.92 13.95 -8.49
C GLU A 192 40.53 15.45 -8.45
#